data_AF-A0A7W3TCS7-F1
#
_entry.id   AF-A0A7W3TCS7-F1
#
_cell.length_a   1.000
_cell.length_b   1.000
_cell.length_c   1.000
_cell.angle_alpha   90.00
_cell.angle_beta   90.00
_cell.angle_gamma   90.00
#
_symmetry.space_group_name_H-M   'P 1'
#
loop_
_entity.id
_entity.type
_entity.pdbx_description
1 polymer ?
#
loop_
_entity_poly.entity_id
_entity_poly.type
_entity_poly.pdbx_seq_one_letter_code
_entity_poly.pdbx_strand_id
1 'polypeptide(L)'
;MGIPPFLAGFDSSSGMLRANACFLRDEPFTAMGESRLLEVPITATRLLPPRVREKVFIGSGATETISPKRMGRIDMEEVSEWVAEEYPRRRYPAVAVGSACGALTHLWTALGVPWLPQTFLIPVRQRVHPDDPGGAMFRGLEPGAELVRRNPEIQLHHMHDANQDRMMVRALTYFRVKRLELGPTWERFLLDRLEPGGTIIVSECATRWRTTRVGPRHVFQHGALGGATEEEFHHGGPRVAEYLERYDSPVRRWYGPEPDGDSPEAEWGFEPALREDIERFARANGFRVRRVVFDEPEAPSPLVADLYRDWYARRSLPTNRLAVSSFILTEPRATLMAGAVPFWMKFNTEVSHRALRDYLDAEHREPFDEILLGLFQNGVEAVGLTTIDEWRDLLGRAHRKGRFLGLRTRAHPRDLAHFVRYGAALRRLRPHHPLPEPLTLEDLDDFLERAREEDEDRYPGVRFETLHEPVGSGSRRR
;
A
#
# COMPACT_ATOMS: atom_id res chain seq x y z
N MET A 1 -14.82 6.65 -15.05
CA MET A 1 -15.51 5.36 -14.84
C MET A 1 -15.53 5.01 -13.34
N GLY A 2 -16.38 4.08 -12.89
CA GLY A 2 -16.30 3.56 -11.51
C GLY A 2 -15.27 2.42 -11.42
N ILE A 3 -14.84 2.04 -10.21
CA ILE A 3 -13.95 0.87 -10.03
C ILE A 3 -14.57 -0.38 -10.67
N PRO A 4 -13.82 -1.19 -11.44
CA PRO A 4 -14.33 -2.43 -12.00
C PRO A 4 -14.93 -3.34 -10.91
N PRO A 5 -16.10 -3.95 -11.14
CA PRO A 5 -16.87 -4.63 -10.09
C PRO A 5 -16.24 -5.92 -9.57
N PHE A 6 -15.14 -6.36 -10.17
CA PHE A 6 -14.36 -7.52 -9.75
C PHE A 6 -13.12 -7.16 -8.91
N LEU A 7 -12.81 -5.88 -8.75
CA LEU A 7 -11.73 -5.40 -7.90
C LEU A 7 -12.22 -5.06 -6.50
N ALA A 8 -11.38 -5.29 -5.51
CA ALA A 8 -11.58 -4.77 -4.17
C ALA A 8 -11.38 -3.24 -4.15
N GLY A 9 -12.38 -2.52 -3.64
CA GLY A 9 -12.26 -1.10 -3.34
C GLY A 9 -11.42 -0.84 -2.09
N PHE A 10 -11.31 -1.85 -1.22
CA PHE A 10 -10.58 -1.87 0.05
C PHE A 10 -9.17 -2.50 -0.11
N ASP A 11 -8.51 -2.30 -1.23
CA ASP A 11 -7.13 -2.78 -1.46
C ASP A 11 -6.12 -1.62 -1.40
N SER A 12 -4.86 -1.92 -1.05
CA SER A 12 -3.80 -0.92 -0.92
C SER A 12 -3.60 -0.12 -2.21
N SER A 13 -3.50 -0.77 -3.36
CA SER A 13 -3.37 -0.11 -4.65
C SER A 13 -4.59 0.74 -5.02
N SER A 14 -5.80 0.18 -4.93
CA SER A 14 -7.04 0.90 -5.22
C SER A 14 -7.20 2.14 -4.34
N GLY A 15 -6.91 2.01 -3.04
CA GLY A 15 -7.01 3.10 -2.07
C GLY A 15 -5.99 4.21 -2.33
N MET A 16 -4.72 3.84 -2.50
CA MET A 16 -3.63 4.79 -2.74
C MET A 16 -3.76 5.49 -4.10
N LEU A 17 -4.16 4.77 -5.15
CA LEU A 17 -4.45 5.32 -6.48
C LEU A 17 -5.52 6.40 -6.39
N ARG A 18 -6.66 6.08 -5.77
CA ARG A 18 -7.77 7.03 -5.66
C ARG A 18 -7.40 8.23 -4.78
N ALA A 19 -6.60 8.04 -3.74
CA ALA A 19 -6.10 9.13 -2.92
C ALA A 19 -5.21 10.10 -3.71
N ASN A 20 -4.30 9.57 -4.54
CA ASN A 20 -3.46 10.36 -5.45
C ASN A 20 -4.30 11.05 -6.54
N ALA A 21 -5.22 10.33 -7.19
CA ALA A 21 -6.07 10.88 -8.24
C ALA A 21 -7.02 11.97 -7.73
N CYS A 22 -7.66 11.78 -6.56
CA CYS A 22 -8.47 12.81 -5.92
C CYS A 22 -7.66 14.09 -5.66
N PHE A 23 -6.42 13.96 -5.17
CA PHE A 23 -5.55 15.13 -5.00
C PHE A 23 -5.29 15.85 -6.34
N LEU A 24 -4.98 15.12 -7.41
CA LEU A 24 -4.70 15.71 -8.72
C LEU A 24 -5.94 16.37 -9.37
N ARG A 25 -7.14 15.94 -8.99
CA ARG A 25 -8.42 16.58 -9.37
C ARG A 25 -8.85 17.73 -8.44
N ASP A 26 -8.06 18.05 -7.42
CA ASP A 26 -8.41 18.97 -6.32
C ASP A 26 -9.72 18.58 -5.60
N GLU A 27 -9.94 17.28 -5.44
CA GLU A 27 -11.10 16.72 -4.75
C GLU A 27 -10.69 16.21 -3.36
N PRO A 28 -11.58 16.32 -2.34
CA PRO A 28 -11.36 15.62 -1.09
C PRO A 28 -11.44 14.12 -1.33
N PHE A 29 -10.45 13.38 -0.81
CA PHE A 29 -10.55 11.93 -0.75
C PHE A 29 -11.57 11.55 0.31
N THR A 30 -12.54 10.75 -0.10
CA THR A 30 -13.59 10.19 0.76
C THR A 30 -13.40 8.68 0.76
N ALA A 31 -12.31 8.23 1.38
CA ALA A 31 -12.04 6.80 1.46
C ALA A 31 -13.16 6.08 2.23
N MET A 32 -13.53 4.90 1.73
CA MET A 32 -14.18 3.79 2.45
C MET A 32 -15.19 4.20 3.53
N GLY A 33 -16.42 4.45 3.09
CA GLY A 33 -17.57 4.56 3.99
C GLY A 33 -18.01 5.98 4.34
N GLU A 34 -17.45 7.03 3.75
CA GLU A 34 -17.99 8.40 3.83
C GLU A 34 -19.27 8.63 2.99
N SER A 35 -19.94 7.55 2.58
CA SER A 35 -21.38 7.68 2.39
C SER A 35 -21.99 7.92 3.77
N ARG A 36 -22.50 9.14 4.03
CA ARG A 36 -23.29 9.44 5.24
C ARG A 36 -24.39 8.40 5.50
N LEU A 37 -24.83 7.68 4.46
CA LEU A 37 -25.81 6.59 4.53
C LEU A 37 -25.27 5.30 5.18
N LEU A 38 -23.95 5.04 5.11
CA LEU A 38 -23.30 3.86 5.70
C LEU A 38 -22.77 4.12 7.12
N GLU A 39 -22.61 5.38 7.52
CA GLU A 39 -22.14 5.76 8.86
C GLU A 39 -23.06 5.23 9.96
N VAL A 40 -24.38 5.29 9.76
CA VAL A 40 -25.40 4.83 10.72
C VAL A 40 -25.37 3.31 10.92
N PRO A 41 -25.46 2.45 9.88
CA PRO A 41 -25.38 1.00 10.08
C PRO A 41 -24.01 0.55 10.60
N ILE A 42 -22.89 1.09 10.11
CA ILE A 42 -21.54 0.74 10.62
C ILE A 42 -21.37 1.19 12.08
N THR A 43 -21.90 2.36 12.45
CA THR A 43 -21.92 2.82 13.84
C THR A 43 -22.85 1.97 14.71
N ALA A 44 -23.95 1.45 14.17
CA ALA A 44 -24.86 0.57 14.89
C ALA A 44 -24.27 -0.82 15.17
N THR A 45 -23.34 -1.31 14.34
CA THR A 45 -22.62 -2.58 14.62
C THR A 45 -21.88 -2.56 15.97
N ARG A 46 -21.63 -1.37 16.54
CA ARG A 46 -21.01 -1.20 17.87
C ARG A 46 -21.82 -1.78 19.02
N LEU A 47 -23.15 -1.87 18.86
CA LEU A 47 -24.04 -2.48 19.86
C LEU A 47 -24.01 -4.00 19.81
N LEU A 48 -23.38 -4.59 18.78
CA LEU A 48 -23.38 -6.02 18.56
C LEU A 48 -22.24 -6.70 19.34
N PRO A 49 -22.46 -7.92 19.86
CA PRO A 49 -21.40 -8.75 20.42
C PRO A 49 -20.25 -8.96 19.42
N PRO A 50 -19.00 -9.12 19.88
CA PRO A 50 -17.83 -9.28 19.00
C PRO A 50 -18.00 -10.33 17.90
N ARG A 51 -18.58 -11.51 18.23
CA ARG A 51 -18.87 -12.60 17.28
C ARG A 51 -19.85 -12.21 16.17
N VAL A 52 -20.72 -11.24 16.42
CA VAL A 52 -21.69 -10.75 15.42
C VAL A 52 -21.04 -9.68 14.55
N ARG A 53 -20.21 -8.80 15.11
CA ARG A 53 -19.41 -7.84 14.34
C ARG A 53 -18.49 -8.54 13.33
N GLU A 54 -17.86 -9.62 13.77
CA GLU A 54 -17.05 -10.48 12.91
C GLU A 54 -17.86 -11.01 11.72
N LYS A 55 -19.05 -11.55 11.96
CA LYS A 55 -19.95 -12.02 10.88
C LYS A 55 -20.37 -10.91 9.91
N VAL A 56 -20.60 -9.68 10.41
CA VAL A 56 -20.92 -8.53 9.57
C VAL A 56 -19.72 -8.14 8.69
N PHE A 57 -18.51 -8.13 9.25
CA PHE A 57 -17.28 -7.84 8.49
C PHE A 57 -17.01 -8.89 7.41
N ILE A 58 -17.15 -10.18 7.75
CA ILE A 58 -17.09 -11.29 6.78
C ILE A 58 -18.16 -11.11 5.70
N GLY A 59 -19.38 -10.71 6.09
CA GLY A 59 -20.48 -10.45 5.18
C GLY A 59 -20.20 -9.30 4.20
N SER A 60 -19.60 -8.19 4.65
CA SER A 60 -19.22 -7.08 3.76
C SER A 60 -18.09 -7.48 2.80
N GLY A 61 -17.08 -8.23 3.27
CA GLY A 61 -16.06 -8.80 2.38
C GLY A 61 -16.66 -9.70 1.31
N ALA A 62 -17.64 -10.55 1.69
CA ALA A 62 -18.35 -11.41 0.76
C ALA A 62 -19.16 -10.65 -0.32
N THR A 63 -19.61 -9.42 -0.04
CA THR A 63 -20.30 -8.59 -1.05
C THR A 63 -19.39 -8.03 -2.13
N GLU A 64 -18.09 -7.89 -1.85
CA GLU A 64 -17.09 -7.51 -2.86
C GLU A 64 -16.59 -8.71 -3.68
N THR A 65 -16.94 -9.94 -3.28
CA THR A 65 -16.44 -11.15 -3.97
C THR A 65 -17.06 -11.40 -5.34
N ILE A 66 -16.20 -11.80 -6.27
CA ILE A 66 -16.63 -12.35 -7.56
C ILE A 66 -16.71 -13.88 -7.52
N SER A 67 -17.68 -14.44 -8.25
CA SER A 67 -17.84 -15.88 -8.40
C SER A 67 -16.63 -16.50 -9.12
N PRO A 68 -16.07 -17.63 -8.64
CA PRO A 68 -15.00 -18.35 -9.33
C PRO A 68 -15.32 -18.69 -10.79
N LYS A 69 -16.61 -18.94 -11.09
CA LYS A 69 -17.09 -19.27 -12.46
C LYS A 69 -16.98 -18.10 -13.45
N ARG A 70 -16.66 -16.89 -12.99
CA ARG A 70 -16.54 -15.68 -13.82
C ARG A 70 -15.09 -15.31 -14.14
N MET A 71 -14.09 -16.03 -13.61
CA MET A 71 -12.68 -15.66 -13.78
C MET A 71 -12.27 -15.50 -15.25
N GLY A 72 -12.79 -16.36 -16.13
CA GLY A 72 -12.49 -16.31 -17.56
C GLY A 72 -13.12 -15.18 -18.34
N ARG A 73 -13.99 -14.40 -17.68
CA ARG A 73 -14.67 -13.24 -18.26
C ARG A 73 -14.05 -11.92 -17.81
N ILE A 74 -13.09 -11.97 -16.88
CA ILE A 74 -12.41 -10.77 -16.40
C ILE A 74 -11.43 -10.34 -17.48
N ASP A 75 -11.57 -9.11 -17.93
CA ASP A 75 -10.60 -8.42 -18.77
C ASP A 75 -9.82 -7.44 -17.90
N MET A 76 -8.51 -7.68 -17.76
CA MET A 76 -7.65 -6.81 -16.97
C MET A 76 -7.39 -5.46 -17.64
N GLU A 77 -7.73 -5.30 -18.93
CA GLU A 77 -7.67 -3.99 -19.57
C GLU A 77 -8.75 -3.02 -19.06
N GLU A 78 -9.89 -3.52 -18.57
CA GLU A 78 -10.90 -2.68 -17.87
C GLU A 78 -10.28 -1.98 -16.64
N VAL A 79 -9.29 -2.62 -15.99
CA VAL A 79 -8.55 -2.01 -14.88
C VAL A 79 -7.63 -0.91 -15.41
N SER A 80 -6.91 -1.16 -16.52
CA SER A 80 -6.04 -0.16 -17.15
C SER A 80 -6.82 1.11 -17.50
N GLU A 81 -8.00 0.94 -18.11
CA GLU A 81 -8.91 2.02 -18.52
C GLU A 81 -9.38 2.82 -17.32
N TRP A 82 -9.85 2.14 -16.26
CA TRP A 82 -10.26 2.81 -15.02
C TRP A 82 -9.12 3.63 -14.42
N VAL A 83 -7.91 3.06 -14.28
CA VAL A 83 -6.75 3.78 -13.73
C VAL A 83 -6.43 5.02 -14.56
N ALA A 84 -6.40 4.91 -15.88
CA ALA A 84 -6.07 6.02 -16.77
C ALA A 84 -7.12 7.14 -16.71
N GLU A 85 -8.39 6.79 -16.55
CA GLU A 85 -9.51 7.74 -16.45
C GLU A 85 -9.59 8.49 -15.12
N GLU A 86 -9.02 7.95 -14.04
CA GLU A 86 -8.98 8.64 -12.74
C GLU A 86 -8.18 9.95 -12.84
N TYR A 87 -7.19 10.04 -13.74
CA TYR A 87 -6.30 11.19 -13.77
C TYR A 87 -6.80 12.34 -14.68
N PRO A 88 -6.64 13.61 -14.26
CA PRO A 88 -6.94 14.75 -15.10
C PRO A 88 -6.19 14.71 -16.43
N ARG A 89 -6.87 15.17 -17.50
CA ARG A 89 -6.28 15.31 -18.83
C ARG A 89 -5.36 16.53 -18.89
N ARG A 90 -4.10 16.33 -18.51
CA ARG A 90 -3.00 17.30 -18.65
C ARG A 90 -1.70 16.57 -18.92
N ARG A 91 -0.65 17.30 -19.24
CA ARG A 91 0.71 16.76 -19.29
C ARG A 91 1.36 16.84 -17.91
N TYR A 92 2.20 15.86 -17.61
CA TYR A 92 2.93 15.72 -16.36
C TYR A 92 4.43 15.59 -16.67
N PRO A 93 5.31 16.18 -15.85
CA PRO A 93 6.77 16.04 -16.01
C PRO A 93 7.25 14.62 -15.70
N ALA A 94 6.48 13.89 -14.89
CA ALA A 94 6.72 12.51 -14.56
C ALA A 94 5.41 11.71 -14.39
N VAL A 95 5.51 10.39 -14.51
CA VAL A 95 4.47 9.42 -14.15
C VAL A 95 5.15 8.30 -13.37
N ALA A 96 4.62 7.96 -12.20
CA ALA A 96 5.11 6.83 -11.41
C ALA A 96 4.41 5.52 -11.84
N VAL A 97 5.11 4.40 -11.84
CA VAL A 97 4.56 3.07 -12.15
C VAL A 97 5.15 2.03 -11.19
N GLY A 98 4.35 1.12 -10.64
CA GLY A 98 4.89 -0.02 -9.89
C GLY A 98 4.21 -0.31 -8.55
N SER A 99 5.03 -0.60 -7.55
CA SER A 99 4.64 -1.14 -6.24
C SER A 99 3.84 -0.14 -5.41
N ALA A 100 2.86 -0.65 -4.66
CA ALA A 100 2.13 0.13 -3.68
C ALA A 100 3.06 0.52 -2.51
N CYS A 101 2.99 1.77 -2.09
CA CYS A 101 3.69 2.28 -0.93
C CYS A 101 3.02 3.58 -0.50
N GLY A 102 2.54 3.65 0.75
CA GLY A 102 1.85 4.84 1.22
C GLY A 102 2.77 6.05 1.36
N ALA A 103 4.04 5.86 1.73
CA ALA A 103 5.03 6.93 1.73
C ALA A 103 5.26 7.47 0.31
N LEU A 104 5.45 6.61 -0.68
CA LEU A 104 5.60 7.06 -2.06
C LEU A 104 4.32 7.70 -2.62
N THR A 105 3.13 7.29 -2.15
CA THR A 105 1.88 7.99 -2.48
C THR A 105 1.89 9.46 -2.03
N HIS A 106 2.47 9.75 -0.86
CA HIS A 106 2.74 11.12 -0.43
C HIS A 106 3.79 11.82 -1.30
N LEU A 107 4.83 11.12 -1.75
CA LEU A 107 5.81 11.68 -2.69
C LEU A 107 5.18 12.04 -4.05
N TRP A 108 4.40 11.15 -4.66
CA TRP A 108 3.70 11.39 -5.92
C TRP A 108 2.73 12.55 -5.84
N THR A 109 2.05 12.67 -4.69
CA THR A 109 1.20 13.82 -4.36
C THR A 109 2.01 15.11 -4.29
N ALA A 110 3.14 15.10 -3.57
CA ALA A 110 3.98 16.29 -3.44
C ALA A 110 4.56 16.74 -4.79
N LEU A 111 4.94 15.80 -5.66
CA LEU A 111 5.41 16.05 -7.03
C LEU A 111 4.28 16.42 -8.01
N GLY A 112 3.01 16.23 -7.63
CA GLY A 112 1.86 16.48 -8.51
C GLY A 112 1.75 15.52 -9.70
N VAL A 113 2.27 14.29 -9.57
CA VAL A 113 2.33 13.27 -10.63
C VAL A 113 1.39 12.09 -10.38
N PRO A 114 0.85 11.47 -11.44
CA PRO A 114 0.03 10.27 -11.32
C PRO A 114 0.88 9.04 -11.02
N TRP A 115 0.25 8.04 -10.41
CA TRP A 115 0.85 6.73 -10.15
C TRP A 115 0.01 5.59 -10.75
N LEU A 116 0.63 4.71 -11.53
CA LEU A 116 0.01 3.54 -12.15
C LEU A 116 0.36 2.28 -11.32
N PRO A 117 -0.57 1.70 -10.53
CA PRO A 117 -0.28 0.57 -9.65
C PRO A 117 -0.12 -0.73 -10.42
N GLN A 118 0.95 -1.49 -10.19
CA GLN A 118 1.14 -2.77 -10.88
C GLN A 118 0.24 -3.90 -10.35
N THR A 119 -0.16 -3.82 -9.08
CA THR A 119 -0.82 -4.93 -8.36
C THR A 119 -2.25 -4.55 -8.01
N PHE A 120 -3.20 -5.43 -8.27
CA PHE A 120 -4.59 -5.26 -7.83
C PHE A 120 -5.11 -6.55 -7.19
N LEU A 121 -6.04 -6.40 -6.24
CA LEU A 121 -6.74 -7.51 -5.60
C LEU A 121 -8.09 -7.82 -6.27
N ILE A 122 -8.25 -9.06 -6.69
CA ILE A 122 -9.51 -9.68 -7.08
C ILE A 122 -9.97 -10.61 -5.94
N PRO A 123 -10.95 -10.21 -5.11
CA PRO A 123 -11.48 -11.08 -4.08
C PRO A 123 -12.37 -12.16 -4.70
N VAL A 124 -11.93 -13.41 -4.72
CA VAL A 124 -12.69 -14.52 -5.32
C VAL A 124 -13.43 -15.28 -4.23
N ARG A 125 -14.73 -15.49 -4.41
CA ARG A 125 -15.56 -16.16 -3.40
C ARG A 125 -15.08 -17.58 -3.14
N GLN A 126 -14.81 -17.89 -1.88
CA GLN A 126 -14.35 -19.20 -1.45
C GLN A 126 -14.83 -19.50 -0.03
N ARG A 127 -14.95 -20.77 0.32
CA ARG A 127 -15.21 -21.17 1.71
C ARG A 127 -14.23 -22.27 2.10
N VAL A 128 -13.28 -21.90 2.95
CA VAL A 128 -12.27 -22.78 3.54
C VAL A 128 -12.09 -22.42 5.01
N HIS A 129 -11.53 -23.34 5.79
CA HIS A 129 -11.08 -23.00 7.13
C HIS A 129 -9.89 -22.04 7.01
N PRO A 130 -9.81 -20.96 7.83
CA PRO A 130 -8.70 -20.00 7.73
C PRO A 130 -7.34 -20.68 7.97
N ASP A 131 -7.31 -21.73 8.79
CA ASP A 131 -6.09 -22.51 9.08
C ASP A 131 -5.87 -23.71 8.14
N ASP A 132 -6.56 -23.76 7.00
CA ASP A 132 -6.39 -24.77 5.93
C ASP A 132 -5.84 -24.14 4.64
N PRO A 133 -4.56 -23.71 4.62
CA PRO A 133 -3.93 -23.12 3.44
C PRO A 133 -3.85 -24.09 2.26
N GLY A 134 -3.70 -25.41 2.51
CA GLY A 134 -3.69 -26.42 1.45
C GLY A 134 -5.04 -26.54 0.73
N GLY A 135 -6.14 -26.60 1.48
CA GLY A 135 -7.49 -26.55 0.94
C GLY A 135 -7.79 -25.22 0.24
N ALA A 136 -7.21 -24.12 0.73
CA ALA A 136 -7.30 -22.82 0.07
C ALA A 136 -6.63 -22.83 -1.31
N MET A 137 -5.38 -23.29 -1.38
CA MET A 137 -4.62 -23.46 -2.62
C MET A 137 -5.42 -24.29 -3.63
N PHE A 138 -5.87 -25.48 -3.23
CA PHE A 138 -6.55 -26.43 -4.12
C PHE A 138 -7.80 -25.82 -4.78
N ARG A 139 -8.61 -25.08 -4.01
CA ARG A 139 -9.84 -24.46 -4.53
C ARG A 139 -9.60 -23.30 -5.49
N GLY A 140 -8.45 -22.63 -5.41
CA GLY A 140 -8.09 -21.54 -6.31
C GLY A 140 -7.38 -21.98 -7.60
N LEU A 141 -7.05 -23.27 -7.77
CA LEU A 141 -6.33 -23.75 -8.95
C LEU A 141 -7.08 -23.48 -10.27
N GLU A 142 -8.29 -24.01 -10.41
CA GLU A 142 -9.10 -23.85 -11.63
C GLU A 142 -9.48 -22.38 -11.88
N PRO A 143 -10.01 -21.62 -10.89
CA PRO A 143 -10.33 -20.20 -11.10
C PRO A 143 -9.10 -19.37 -11.48
N GLY A 144 -7.95 -19.63 -10.86
CA GLY A 144 -6.72 -18.90 -11.14
C GLY A 144 -6.15 -19.22 -12.52
N ALA A 145 -6.18 -20.49 -12.93
CA ALA A 145 -5.77 -20.91 -14.28
C ALA A 145 -6.62 -20.24 -15.37
N GLU A 146 -7.92 -20.15 -15.15
CA GLU A 146 -8.84 -19.50 -16.09
C GLU A 146 -8.59 -17.98 -16.20
N LEU A 147 -8.27 -17.32 -15.09
CA LEU A 147 -7.93 -15.89 -15.06
C LEU A 147 -6.67 -15.57 -15.89
N VAL A 148 -5.56 -16.29 -15.64
CA VAL A 148 -4.27 -16.05 -16.32
C VAL A 148 -4.24 -16.53 -17.78
N ARG A 149 -5.17 -17.42 -18.15
CA ARG A 149 -5.39 -17.84 -19.55
C ARG A 149 -6.07 -16.73 -20.35
N ARG A 150 -7.01 -16.00 -19.75
CA ARG A 150 -7.71 -14.88 -20.39
C ARG A 150 -6.86 -13.61 -20.48
N ASN A 151 -5.91 -13.44 -19.55
CA ASN A 151 -5.10 -12.24 -19.40
C ASN A 151 -3.61 -12.62 -19.44
N PRO A 152 -3.00 -12.74 -20.63
CA PRO A 152 -1.59 -13.14 -20.78
C PRO A 152 -0.59 -12.14 -20.18
N GLU A 153 -1.00 -10.88 -20.02
CA GLU A 153 -0.23 -9.74 -19.53
C GLU A 153 -0.07 -9.69 -18.00
N ILE A 154 -0.62 -10.67 -17.28
CA ILE A 154 -0.54 -10.73 -15.81
C ILE A 154 0.11 -12.02 -15.29
N GLN A 155 0.67 -11.90 -14.09
CA GLN A 155 0.98 -12.99 -13.18
C GLN A 155 0.03 -12.96 -11.98
N LEU A 156 -0.43 -14.14 -11.58
CA LEU A 156 -1.32 -14.33 -10.44
C LEU A 156 -0.55 -14.84 -9.22
N HIS A 157 -0.64 -14.06 -8.13
CA HIS A 157 -0.30 -14.48 -6.78
C HIS A 157 -1.60 -14.84 -6.06
N HIS A 158 -1.84 -16.14 -5.89
CA HIS A 158 -2.91 -16.67 -5.06
C HIS A 158 -2.42 -16.70 -3.62
N MET A 159 -2.81 -15.70 -2.84
CA MET A 159 -2.36 -15.52 -1.47
C MET A 159 -3.38 -16.07 -0.48
N HIS A 160 -2.88 -16.71 0.58
CA HIS A 160 -3.68 -17.10 1.75
C HIS A 160 -2.96 -16.70 3.02
N ASP A 161 -3.40 -15.61 3.66
CA ASP A 161 -2.87 -15.16 4.94
C ASP A 161 -3.85 -15.45 6.08
N ALA A 162 -3.53 -16.47 6.87
CA ALA A 162 -4.30 -16.84 8.05
C ALA A 162 -4.02 -15.92 9.26
N ASN A 163 -3.00 -15.07 9.21
CA ASN A 163 -2.55 -14.23 10.31
C ASN A 163 -3.22 -12.84 10.32
N GLN A 164 -3.04 -12.01 9.28
CA GLN A 164 -3.67 -10.68 9.21
C GLN A 164 -5.08 -10.72 8.64
N ASP A 165 -5.32 -11.64 7.70
CA ASP A 165 -6.57 -11.74 6.93
C ASP A 165 -7.52 -12.84 7.43
N ARG A 166 -7.29 -13.38 8.65
CA ARG A 166 -8.05 -14.50 9.25
C ARG A 166 -9.56 -14.41 9.04
N MET A 167 -10.13 -13.22 9.19
CA MET A 167 -11.58 -13.02 9.03
C MET A 167 -12.01 -13.17 7.57
N MET A 168 -11.28 -12.57 6.65
CA MET A 168 -11.61 -12.52 5.22
C MET A 168 -11.41 -13.86 4.52
N VAL A 169 -10.31 -14.56 4.79
CA VAL A 169 -9.99 -15.85 4.12
C VAL A 169 -11.03 -16.96 4.36
N ARG A 170 -11.98 -16.75 5.28
CA ARG A 170 -13.14 -17.62 5.51
C ARG A 170 -14.19 -17.54 4.40
N ALA A 171 -14.24 -16.42 3.69
CA ALA A 171 -15.27 -16.09 2.70
C ALA A 171 -14.71 -15.78 1.29
N LEU A 172 -13.40 -15.55 1.18
CA LEU A 172 -12.75 -15.26 -0.09
C LEU A 172 -11.33 -15.81 -0.15
N THR A 173 -10.80 -15.92 -1.36
CA THR A 173 -9.37 -16.06 -1.63
C THR A 173 -8.84 -14.77 -2.26
N TYR A 174 -7.57 -14.47 -2.00
CA TYR A 174 -6.91 -13.27 -2.47
C TYR A 174 -6.17 -13.58 -3.77
N PHE A 175 -6.74 -13.15 -4.90
CA PHE A 175 -6.05 -13.18 -6.17
C PHE A 175 -5.41 -11.82 -6.41
N ARG A 176 -4.12 -11.71 -6.11
CA ARG A 176 -3.33 -10.51 -6.40
C ARG A 176 -2.72 -10.66 -7.77
N VAL A 177 -3.12 -9.81 -8.70
CA VAL A 177 -2.62 -9.82 -10.08
C VAL A 177 -1.54 -8.77 -10.21
N LYS A 178 -0.37 -9.17 -10.72
CA LYS A 178 0.74 -8.28 -11.07
C LYS A 178 0.84 -8.18 -12.58
N ARG A 179 0.99 -6.97 -13.11
CA ARG A 179 1.24 -6.78 -14.54
C ARG A 179 2.65 -7.19 -14.93
N LEU A 180 2.79 -7.75 -16.12
CA LEU A 180 4.04 -8.09 -16.78
C LEU A 180 4.45 -7.04 -17.81
N GLU A 181 3.49 -6.26 -18.31
CA GLU A 181 3.68 -5.23 -19.34
C GLU A 181 2.76 -4.02 -19.10
N LEU A 182 3.13 -2.88 -19.68
CA LEU A 182 2.33 -1.65 -19.66
C LEU A 182 0.97 -1.88 -20.32
N GLY A 183 0.95 -2.52 -21.49
CA GLY A 183 -0.26 -2.72 -22.28
C GLY A 183 -0.79 -1.43 -22.93
N PRO A 184 -1.78 -1.56 -23.84
CA PRO A 184 -2.11 -0.51 -24.78
C PRO A 184 -2.68 0.76 -24.12
N THR A 185 -3.47 0.64 -23.05
CA THR A 185 -4.02 1.83 -22.37
C THR A 185 -2.95 2.62 -21.63
N TRP A 186 -2.02 1.99 -20.92
CA TRP A 186 -0.98 2.72 -20.21
C TRP A 186 0.09 3.28 -21.14
N GLU A 187 0.44 2.56 -22.22
CA GLU A 187 1.30 3.13 -23.27
C GLU A 187 0.67 4.39 -23.86
N ARG A 188 -0.62 4.36 -24.20
CA ARG A 188 -1.37 5.54 -24.67
C ARG A 188 -1.42 6.65 -23.63
N PHE A 189 -1.68 6.31 -22.38
CA PHE A 189 -1.66 7.27 -21.27
C PHE A 189 -0.32 7.98 -21.20
N LEU A 190 0.80 7.25 -21.25
CA LEU A 190 2.13 7.82 -21.23
C LEU A 190 2.40 8.71 -22.45
N LEU A 191 2.03 8.28 -23.66
CA LEU A 191 2.17 9.11 -24.88
C LEU A 191 1.35 10.42 -24.80
N ASP A 192 0.15 10.36 -24.25
CA ASP A 192 -0.79 11.49 -24.21
C ASP A 192 -0.54 12.43 -23.02
N ARG A 193 -0.01 11.91 -21.92
CA ARG A 193 0.05 12.58 -20.60
C ARG A 193 1.46 12.82 -20.09
N LEU A 194 2.49 12.12 -20.57
CA LEU A 194 3.86 12.46 -20.20
C LEU A 194 4.36 13.60 -21.09
N GLU A 195 5.09 14.55 -20.51
CA GLU A 195 5.77 15.59 -21.30
C GLU A 195 6.81 14.95 -22.25
N PRO A 196 7.11 15.58 -23.40
CA PRO A 196 8.20 15.12 -24.27
C PRO A 196 9.52 15.08 -23.49
N GLY A 197 10.19 13.93 -23.47
CA GLY A 197 11.39 13.73 -22.65
C GLY A 197 11.14 13.63 -21.14
N GLY A 198 9.88 13.57 -20.71
CA GLY A 198 9.47 13.37 -19.33
C GLY A 198 9.92 12.03 -18.76
N THR A 199 9.70 11.84 -17.46
CA THR A 199 10.27 10.71 -16.71
C THR A 199 9.22 9.69 -16.29
N ILE A 200 9.47 8.42 -16.57
CA ILE A 200 8.77 7.30 -15.93
C ILE A 200 9.55 6.92 -14.67
N ILE A 201 8.91 7.00 -13.50
CA ILE A 201 9.53 6.65 -12.22
C ILE A 201 9.01 5.28 -11.77
N VAL A 202 9.88 4.28 -11.70
CA VAL A 202 9.52 2.92 -11.29
C VAL A 202 9.61 2.82 -9.76
N SER A 203 8.49 2.48 -9.11
CA SER A 203 8.40 2.15 -7.68
C SER A 203 8.68 0.66 -7.48
N GLU A 204 9.89 0.30 -7.06
CA GLU A 204 10.39 -1.07 -7.05
C GLU A 204 10.60 -1.59 -5.63
N CYS A 205 9.58 -2.26 -5.07
CA CYS A 205 9.73 -2.98 -3.80
C CYS A 205 10.45 -4.31 -4.04
N ALA A 206 11.61 -4.49 -3.40
CA ALA A 206 12.43 -5.69 -3.54
C ALA A 206 11.97 -6.85 -2.65
N THR A 207 10.93 -6.67 -1.83
CA THR A 207 10.43 -7.73 -0.94
C THR A 207 10.01 -8.96 -1.75
N ARG A 208 10.56 -10.11 -1.35
CA ARG A 208 10.26 -11.42 -1.90
C ARG A 208 9.50 -12.25 -0.87
N TRP A 209 8.94 -13.36 -1.33
CA TRP A 209 8.30 -14.35 -0.47
C TRP A 209 8.47 -15.75 -1.08
N ARG A 210 8.63 -16.76 -0.23
CA ARG A 210 8.68 -18.16 -0.66
C ARG A 210 7.31 -18.64 -1.14
N THR A 211 7.23 -19.11 -2.37
CA THR A 211 5.98 -19.51 -3.04
C THR A 211 6.03 -20.93 -3.57
N THR A 212 4.85 -21.51 -3.78
CA THR A 212 4.69 -22.78 -4.50
C THR A 212 4.14 -22.50 -5.90
N ARG A 213 4.80 -22.97 -6.95
CA ARG A 213 4.30 -22.85 -8.32
C ARG A 213 3.14 -23.81 -8.54
N VAL A 214 1.98 -23.26 -8.89
CA VAL A 214 0.75 -24.04 -9.14
C VAL A 214 0.29 -24.01 -10.60
N GLY A 215 0.95 -23.20 -11.44
CA GLY A 215 0.77 -23.18 -12.88
C GLY A 215 1.65 -22.16 -13.59
N PRO A 216 1.55 -22.04 -14.92
CA PRO A 216 2.20 -20.98 -15.67
C PRO A 216 1.66 -19.61 -15.21
N ARG A 217 2.55 -18.71 -14.77
CA ARG A 217 2.19 -17.38 -14.21
C ARG A 217 1.20 -17.44 -13.04
N HIS A 218 1.12 -18.57 -12.33
CA HIS A 218 0.25 -18.75 -11.17
C HIS A 218 1.06 -19.37 -10.03
N VAL A 219 1.25 -18.61 -8.96
CA VAL A 219 1.96 -19.02 -7.75
C VAL A 219 1.03 -18.93 -6.55
N PHE A 220 1.23 -19.83 -5.58
CA PHE A 220 0.56 -19.78 -4.30
C PHE A 220 1.50 -19.21 -3.23
N GLN A 221 1.01 -18.23 -2.48
CA GLN A 221 1.72 -17.60 -1.37
C GLN A 221 1.01 -17.92 -0.06
N HIS A 222 1.68 -18.66 0.83
CA HIS A 222 1.19 -18.90 2.18
C HIS A 222 1.71 -17.81 3.12
N GLY A 223 0.80 -17.02 3.69
CA GLY A 223 1.13 -15.86 4.51
C GLY A 223 1.41 -14.59 3.70
N ALA A 224 1.65 -13.51 4.44
CA ALA A 224 1.99 -12.20 3.94
C ALA A 224 2.79 -11.42 4.99
N LEU A 225 3.36 -10.28 4.59
CA LEU A 225 3.98 -9.35 5.53
C LEU A 225 2.97 -8.90 6.60
N GLY A 226 3.30 -9.12 7.87
CA GLY A 226 2.36 -8.81 8.94
C GLY A 226 2.71 -9.42 10.29
N GLY A 227 3.97 -9.32 10.73
CA GLY A 227 4.35 -9.71 12.10
C GLY A 227 4.69 -11.19 12.30
N ALA A 228 3.93 -12.12 11.70
CA ALA A 228 4.39 -13.50 11.53
C ALA A 228 5.51 -13.55 10.48
N THR A 229 6.57 -14.29 10.76
CA THR A 229 7.65 -14.54 9.79
C THR A 229 7.27 -15.65 8.82
N GLU A 230 7.95 -15.74 7.66
CA GLU A 230 7.78 -16.85 6.73
C GLU A 230 8.02 -18.21 7.41
N GLU A 231 9.05 -18.29 8.25
CA GLU A 231 9.36 -19.51 9.00
C GLU A 231 8.20 -19.93 9.91
N GLU A 232 7.58 -18.96 10.58
CA GLU A 232 6.38 -19.20 11.40
C GLU A 232 5.19 -19.67 10.57
N PHE A 233 5.00 -19.17 9.33
CA PHE A 233 3.93 -19.67 8.46
C PHE A 233 4.14 -21.13 8.05
N HIS A 234 5.37 -21.52 7.68
CA HIS A 234 5.65 -22.86 7.14
C HIS A 234 5.91 -23.91 8.22
N HIS A 235 6.63 -23.55 9.28
CA HIS A 235 7.09 -24.49 10.30
C HIS A 235 6.39 -24.30 11.66
N GLY A 236 5.70 -23.17 11.85
CA GLY A 236 5.04 -22.83 13.10
C GLY A 236 6.03 -22.29 14.14
N GLY A 237 5.59 -22.24 15.39
CA GLY A 237 6.38 -21.76 16.52
C GLY A 237 5.51 -21.46 17.72
N PRO A 238 6.09 -21.09 18.88
CA PRO A 238 5.32 -20.80 20.09
C PRO A 238 4.28 -19.69 19.88
N ARG A 239 4.64 -18.60 19.19
CA ARG A 239 3.75 -17.47 18.88
C ARG A 239 2.56 -17.90 18.01
N VAL A 240 2.81 -18.73 17.01
CA VAL A 240 1.77 -19.29 16.14
C VAL A 240 0.85 -20.23 16.92
N ALA A 241 1.41 -21.11 17.76
CA ALA A 241 0.63 -22.03 18.57
C ALA A 241 -0.30 -21.28 19.55
N GLU A 242 0.19 -20.23 20.21
CA GLU A 242 -0.60 -19.36 21.08
C GLU A 242 -1.71 -18.64 20.29
N TYR A 243 -1.37 -18.07 19.13
CA TYR A 243 -2.32 -17.43 18.24
C TYR A 243 -3.45 -18.37 17.83
N LEU A 244 -3.10 -19.59 17.42
CA LEU A 244 -4.08 -20.60 17.00
C LEU A 244 -4.95 -21.06 18.17
N GLU A 245 -4.39 -21.16 19.38
CA GLU A 245 -5.16 -21.41 20.61
C GLU A 245 -6.20 -20.34 20.86
N ARG A 246 -5.78 -19.06 20.79
CA ARG A 246 -6.62 -17.89 21.03
C ARG A 246 -7.84 -17.86 20.13
N TYR A 247 -7.72 -18.44 18.94
CA TYR A 247 -8.78 -18.50 17.94
C TYR A 247 -9.48 -19.87 17.84
N ASP A 248 -9.33 -20.73 18.86
CA ASP A 248 -9.95 -22.07 18.92
C ASP A 248 -9.67 -22.91 17.65
N SER A 249 -8.45 -22.78 17.11
CA SER A 249 -8.05 -23.50 15.89
C SER A 249 -7.95 -25.01 16.13
N PRO A 250 -8.35 -25.85 15.16
CA PRO A 250 -8.17 -27.30 15.24
C PRO A 250 -6.71 -27.74 15.11
N VAL A 251 -5.79 -26.83 14.79
CA VAL A 251 -4.37 -27.11 14.59
C VAL A 251 -3.49 -26.23 15.48
N ARG A 252 -2.28 -26.69 15.78
CA ARG A 252 -1.27 -25.96 16.58
C ARG A 252 -0.19 -25.29 15.74
N ARG A 253 -0.19 -25.56 14.43
CA ARG A 253 0.58 -24.92 13.37
C ARG A 253 -0.20 -25.04 12.08
N TRP A 254 0.08 -24.21 11.10
CA TRP A 254 -0.48 -24.37 9.78
C TRP A 254 0.20 -25.51 9.02
N TYR A 255 -0.55 -26.13 8.10
CA TYR A 255 -0.05 -27.18 7.22
C TYR A 255 -0.31 -26.72 5.77
N GLY A 256 0.63 -25.96 5.23
CA GLY A 256 0.59 -25.44 3.87
C GLY A 256 1.45 -26.25 2.90
N PRO A 257 1.38 -25.94 1.59
CA PRO A 257 2.32 -26.50 0.63
C PRO A 257 3.74 -26.02 0.95
N GLU A 258 4.72 -26.90 0.70
CA GLU A 258 6.13 -26.52 0.75
C GLU A 258 6.45 -25.60 -0.45
N PRO A 259 7.13 -24.46 -0.22
CA PRO A 259 7.59 -23.62 -1.31
C PRO A 259 8.60 -24.32 -2.23
N ASP A 260 8.52 -24.05 -3.52
CA ASP A 260 9.45 -24.56 -4.54
C ASP A 260 10.26 -23.46 -5.24
N GLY A 261 10.09 -22.20 -4.81
CA GLY A 261 10.92 -21.08 -5.24
C GLY A 261 10.48 -19.76 -4.60
N ASP A 262 11.13 -18.67 -5.02
CA ASP A 262 10.84 -17.32 -4.55
C ASP A 262 10.19 -16.48 -5.64
N SER A 263 9.19 -15.70 -5.26
CA SER A 263 8.54 -14.71 -6.14
C SER A 263 8.56 -13.33 -5.48
N PRO A 264 8.31 -12.23 -6.23
CA PRO A 264 7.94 -10.97 -5.61
C PRO A 264 6.77 -11.17 -4.64
N GLU A 265 6.78 -10.53 -3.48
CA GLU A 265 5.69 -10.65 -2.52
C GLU A 265 4.36 -10.20 -3.15
N ALA A 266 3.27 -10.92 -2.89
CA ALA A 266 1.99 -10.82 -3.58
C ALA A 266 1.39 -9.40 -3.61
N GLU A 267 1.44 -8.66 -2.50
CA GLU A 267 0.89 -7.31 -2.39
C GLU A 267 1.87 -6.23 -2.82
N TRP A 268 3.10 -6.28 -2.30
CA TRP A 268 4.02 -5.17 -2.34
C TRP A 268 5.13 -5.36 -3.37
N GLY A 269 5.63 -6.59 -3.51
CA GLY A 269 6.81 -6.90 -4.32
C GLY A 269 6.66 -6.50 -5.78
N PHE A 270 7.74 -6.02 -6.39
CA PHE A 270 7.77 -5.59 -7.78
C PHE A 270 8.03 -6.76 -8.75
N GLU A 271 7.30 -6.81 -9.85
CA GLU A 271 7.47 -7.78 -10.93
C GLU A 271 8.50 -7.29 -11.97
N PRO A 272 9.71 -7.88 -12.05
CA PRO A 272 10.77 -7.44 -12.95
C PRO A 272 10.38 -7.36 -14.42
N ALA A 273 9.48 -8.22 -14.91
CA ALA A 273 9.04 -8.19 -16.30
C ALA A 273 8.45 -6.83 -16.70
N LEU A 274 7.69 -6.19 -15.80
CA LEU A 274 7.12 -4.87 -16.03
C LEU A 274 8.20 -3.79 -16.20
N ARG A 275 9.32 -3.88 -15.47
CA ARG A 275 10.44 -2.93 -15.64
C ARG A 275 11.06 -3.07 -17.03
N GLU A 276 11.31 -4.29 -17.49
CA GLU A 276 11.89 -4.53 -18.82
C GLU A 276 10.99 -3.97 -19.92
N ASP A 277 9.68 -4.10 -19.75
CA ASP A 277 8.66 -3.54 -20.63
C ASP A 277 8.67 -1.99 -20.64
N ILE A 278 8.72 -1.37 -19.46
CA ILE A 278 8.85 0.09 -19.30
C ILE A 278 10.10 0.62 -19.98
N GLU A 279 11.25 -0.03 -19.79
CA GLU A 279 12.51 0.38 -20.41
C GLU A 279 12.46 0.28 -21.94
N ARG A 280 11.86 -0.80 -22.47
CA ARG A 280 11.63 -0.95 -23.92
C ARG A 280 10.77 0.19 -24.43
N PHE A 281 9.62 0.44 -23.80
CA PHE A 281 8.69 1.50 -24.20
C PHE A 281 9.32 2.89 -24.13
N ALA A 282 10.04 3.19 -23.05
CA ALA A 282 10.72 4.47 -22.86
C ALA A 282 11.79 4.72 -23.93
N ARG A 283 12.63 3.72 -24.23
CA ARG A 283 13.62 3.80 -25.31
C ARG A 283 12.99 4.08 -26.67
N ALA A 284 11.88 3.43 -26.97
CA ALA A 284 11.18 3.60 -28.25
C ALA A 284 10.55 5.00 -28.41
N ASN A 285 10.22 5.67 -27.31
CA ASN A 285 9.45 6.92 -27.32
C ASN A 285 10.22 8.13 -26.76
N GLY A 286 11.50 7.97 -26.40
CA GLY A 286 12.35 9.06 -25.92
C GLY A 286 12.03 9.56 -24.52
N PHE A 287 11.53 8.69 -23.64
CA PHE A 287 11.29 9.01 -22.22
C PHE A 287 12.50 8.66 -21.35
N ARG A 288 12.66 9.35 -20.21
CA ARG A 288 13.62 8.97 -19.17
C ARG A 288 13.02 7.90 -18.28
N VAL A 289 13.86 7.00 -17.76
CA VAL A 289 13.45 6.02 -16.74
C VAL A 289 14.31 6.18 -15.51
N ARG A 290 13.66 6.45 -14.37
CA ARG A 290 14.26 6.43 -13.04
C ARG A 290 13.58 5.36 -12.21
N ARG A 291 14.24 4.86 -11.17
CA ARG A 291 13.63 3.94 -10.21
C ARG A 291 13.92 4.37 -8.78
N VAL A 292 12.94 4.14 -7.91
CA VAL A 292 13.10 4.11 -6.46
C VAL A 292 12.99 2.66 -6.02
N VAL A 293 14.12 2.06 -5.67
CA VAL A 293 14.21 0.69 -5.18
C VAL A 293 14.17 0.71 -3.67
N PHE A 294 13.37 -0.15 -3.05
CA PHE A 294 13.27 -0.22 -1.61
C PHE A 294 13.07 -1.65 -1.09
N ASP A 295 13.77 -1.98 0.00
CA ASP A 295 13.87 -3.37 0.50
C ASP A 295 12.55 -3.85 1.13
N GLU A 296 11.84 -2.95 1.81
CA GLU A 296 10.55 -3.20 2.45
C GLU A 296 9.52 -2.09 2.16
N PRO A 297 8.21 -2.39 2.18
CA PRO A 297 7.18 -1.44 1.75
C PRO A 297 7.20 -0.10 2.48
N GLU A 298 7.58 -0.08 3.76
CA GLU A 298 7.62 1.12 4.59
C GLU A 298 9.00 1.77 4.69
N ALA A 299 10.03 1.20 4.07
CA ALA A 299 11.39 1.75 4.06
C ALA A 299 11.48 3.18 3.49
N PRO A 300 10.66 3.60 2.50
CA PRO A 300 10.66 4.99 2.03
C PRO A 300 10.12 6.02 3.04
N SER A 301 9.51 5.61 4.16
CA SER A 301 8.83 6.52 5.09
C SER A 301 9.75 7.57 5.72
N PRO A 302 10.93 7.24 6.30
CA PRO A 302 11.87 8.24 6.80
C PRO A 302 12.29 9.28 5.75
N LEU A 303 12.60 8.84 4.52
CA LEU A 303 13.03 9.71 3.43
C LEU A 303 11.93 10.70 3.04
N VAL A 304 10.71 10.21 2.84
CA VAL A 304 9.58 11.06 2.45
C VAL A 304 9.21 12.02 3.58
N ALA A 305 9.28 11.58 4.85
CA ALA A 305 9.05 12.44 6.00
C ALA A 305 10.06 13.60 6.05
N ASP A 306 11.35 13.31 5.85
CA ASP A 306 12.42 14.31 5.85
C ASP A 306 12.32 15.26 4.66
N LEU A 307 11.99 14.75 3.47
CA LEU A 307 11.71 15.58 2.30
C LEU A 307 10.56 16.56 2.57
N TYR A 308 9.49 16.11 3.23
CA TYR A 308 8.38 16.98 3.62
C TYR A 308 8.81 18.06 4.61
N ARG A 309 9.69 17.74 5.58
CA ARG A 309 10.24 18.73 6.51
C ARG A 309 11.09 19.78 5.78
N ASP A 310 12.01 19.36 4.90
CA ASP A 310 12.83 20.25 4.07
C ASP A 310 11.93 21.16 3.22
N TRP A 311 10.96 20.56 2.54
CA TRP A 311 10.00 21.25 1.68
C TRP A 311 9.17 22.31 2.42
N TYR A 312 8.69 21.97 3.62
CA TYR A 312 7.93 22.88 4.47
C TYR A 312 8.81 23.98 5.07
N ALA A 313 10.05 23.67 5.48
CA ALA A 313 10.99 24.66 5.99
C ALA A 313 11.28 25.76 4.96
N ARG A 314 11.55 25.38 3.69
CA ARG A 314 11.75 26.34 2.57
C ARG A 314 10.54 27.25 2.33
N ARG A 315 9.36 26.84 2.79
CA ARG A 315 8.08 27.57 2.66
C ARG A 315 7.63 28.25 3.96
N SER A 316 8.47 28.25 5.00
CA SER A 316 8.11 28.77 6.33
C SER A 316 6.84 28.15 6.91
N LEU A 317 6.57 26.88 6.57
CA LEU A 317 5.47 26.10 7.14
C LEU A 317 5.96 25.31 8.37
N PRO A 318 5.06 24.97 9.31
CA PRO A 318 5.41 24.14 10.45
C PRO A 318 5.99 22.77 10.03
N THR A 319 7.07 22.34 10.67
CA THR A 319 7.75 21.05 10.42
C THR A 319 7.66 20.08 11.60
N ASN A 320 6.91 20.44 12.64
CA ASN A 320 6.90 19.81 13.96
C ASN A 320 5.65 18.93 14.22
N ARG A 321 4.83 18.66 13.20
CA ARG A 321 3.65 17.81 13.30
C ARG A 321 3.82 16.57 12.44
N LEU A 322 3.87 15.39 13.05
CA LEU A 322 3.93 14.11 12.36
C LEU A 322 2.53 13.50 12.26
N ALA A 323 2.14 13.07 11.06
CA ALA A 323 0.96 12.26 10.80
C ALA A 323 1.38 10.87 10.32
N VAL A 324 1.26 9.91 11.24
CA VAL A 324 1.51 8.51 10.99
C VAL A 324 0.23 7.84 10.52
N SER A 325 0.29 7.21 9.35
CA SER A 325 -0.77 6.40 8.77
C SER A 325 -0.34 4.95 8.61
N SER A 326 -1.31 4.04 8.53
CA SER A 326 -1.05 2.61 8.35
C SER A 326 -1.91 2.03 7.24
N PHE A 327 -1.28 1.19 6.40
CA PHE A 327 -1.92 0.45 5.32
C PHE A 327 -2.72 1.38 4.40
N ILE A 328 -4.02 1.12 4.21
CA ILE A 328 -4.91 1.92 3.35
C ILE A 328 -5.38 3.25 3.95
N LEU A 329 -4.96 3.62 5.17
CA LEU A 329 -5.36 4.87 5.83
C LEU A 329 -4.61 6.09 5.28
N THR A 330 -4.53 6.21 3.95
CA THR A 330 -3.71 7.20 3.24
C THR A 330 -4.58 8.39 2.81
N GLU A 331 -4.24 9.59 3.28
CA GLU A 331 -4.99 10.85 3.03
C GLU A 331 -4.04 12.01 2.68
N PRO A 332 -3.35 11.97 1.52
CA PRO A 332 -2.26 12.90 1.20
C PRO A 332 -2.70 14.37 1.19
N ARG A 333 -3.88 14.66 0.63
CA ARG A 333 -4.43 16.03 0.59
C ARG A 333 -4.72 16.57 1.99
N ALA A 334 -5.32 15.77 2.88
CA ALA A 334 -5.63 16.21 4.23
C ALA A 334 -4.36 16.39 5.08
N THR A 335 -3.35 15.53 4.89
CA THR A 335 -2.03 15.68 5.51
C THR A 335 -1.34 16.98 5.09
N LEU A 336 -1.36 17.32 3.79
CA LEU A 336 -0.83 18.59 3.28
C LEU A 336 -1.54 19.80 3.87
N MET A 337 -2.88 19.81 3.85
CA MET A 337 -3.66 20.90 4.44
C MET A 337 -3.42 21.06 5.94
N ALA A 338 -3.14 19.97 6.65
CA ALA A 338 -2.85 20.00 8.08
C ALA A 338 -1.41 20.47 8.40
N GLY A 339 -0.57 20.72 7.39
CA GLY A 339 0.85 21.02 7.55
C GLY A 339 1.58 19.91 8.30
N ALA A 340 1.20 18.66 8.04
CA ALA A 340 1.74 17.50 8.74
C ALA A 340 2.73 16.73 7.86
N VAL A 341 3.84 16.33 8.48
CA VAL A 341 4.84 15.45 7.89
C VAL A 341 4.27 14.03 7.86
N PRO A 342 4.20 13.36 6.70
CA PRO A 342 3.69 12.00 6.61
C PRO A 342 4.73 10.99 7.07
N PHE A 343 4.28 9.97 7.79
CA PHE A 343 5.00 8.70 7.94
C PHE A 343 4.01 7.57 7.69
N TRP A 344 4.41 6.56 6.93
CA TRP A 344 3.52 5.46 6.59
C TRP A 344 4.06 4.13 7.10
N MET A 345 3.17 3.26 7.54
CA MET A 345 3.48 1.92 8.01
C MET A 345 2.67 0.89 7.24
N LYS A 346 3.23 -0.28 6.97
CA LYS A 346 2.50 -1.36 6.29
C LYS A 346 1.39 -1.95 7.15
N PHE A 347 1.66 -2.22 8.43
CA PHE A 347 0.69 -2.76 9.39
C PHE A 347 0.97 -2.28 10.83
N ASN A 348 0.13 -2.65 11.80
CA ASN A 348 0.34 -2.28 13.22
C ASN A 348 1.20 -3.32 13.96
N THR A 349 2.33 -3.71 13.38
CA THR A 349 3.15 -4.81 13.91
C THR A 349 4.35 -4.29 14.69
N GLU A 350 5.01 -5.18 15.42
CA GLU A 350 6.26 -4.90 16.15
C GLU A 350 7.35 -4.33 15.22
N VAL A 351 7.38 -4.78 13.96
CA VAL A 351 8.30 -4.30 12.93
C VAL A 351 8.02 -2.84 12.58
N SER A 352 6.77 -2.49 12.29
CA SER A 352 6.37 -1.12 11.96
C SER A 352 6.50 -0.17 13.17
N HIS A 353 6.22 -0.67 14.38
CA HIS A 353 6.45 0.08 15.62
C HIS A 353 7.93 0.42 15.80
N ARG A 354 8.81 -0.56 15.61
CA ARG A 354 10.26 -0.38 15.66
C ARG A 354 10.74 0.62 14.61
N ALA A 355 10.30 0.49 13.35
CA ALA A 355 10.67 1.40 12.29
C ALA A 355 10.30 2.86 12.61
N LEU A 356 9.09 3.10 13.14
CA LEU A 356 8.68 4.44 13.57
C LEU A 356 9.46 4.93 14.79
N ARG A 357 9.70 4.06 15.78
CA ARG A 357 10.49 4.40 16.96
C ARG A 357 11.91 4.81 16.56
N ASP A 358 12.56 4.01 15.73
CA ASP A 358 13.93 4.25 15.29
C ASP A 358 14.02 5.55 14.46
N TYR A 359 12.98 5.89 13.67
CA TYR A 359 12.87 7.19 13.01
C TYR A 359 12.75 8.38 13.99
N LEU A 360 11.94 8.23 15.04
CA LEU A 360 11.71 9.27 16.05
C LEU A 360 12.92 9.48 16.97
N ASP A 361 13.65 8.40 17.26
CA ASP A 361 14.76 8.38 18.21
C ASP A 361 16.13 8.62 17.53
N ALA A 362 16.15 8.85 16.21
CA ALA A 362 17.39 9.15 15.47
C ALA A 362 18.06 10.43 16.00
N GLU A 363 19.37 10.39 16.23
CA GLU A 363 20.12 11.46 16.92
C GLU A 363 20.02 12.83 16.23
N HIS A 364 20.01 12.85 14.89
CA HIS A 364 19.88 14.07 14.09
C HIS A 364 18.43 14.60 13.99
N ARG A 365 17.47 13.94 14.65
CA ARG A 365 16.04 14.25 14.53
C ARG A 365 15.62 15.30 15.55
N GLU A 366 15.28 16.48 15.05
CA GLU A 366 14.53 17.45 15.84
C GLU A 366 13.15 16.87 16.23
N PRO A 367 12.78 16.89 17.53
CA PRO A 367 11.53 16.31 18.01
C PRO A 367 10.28 16.92 17.35
N PHE A 368 9.24 16.09 17.24
CA PHE A 368 7.91 16.56 16.83
C PHE A 368 7.14 17.09 18.04
N ASP A 369 6.53 18.26 17.91
CA ASP A 369 5.60 18.80 18.90
C ASP A 369 4.31 17.98 18.97
N GLU A 370 3.78 17.58 17.82
CA GLU A 370 2.58 16.76 17.71
C GLU A 370 2.85 15.47 16.94
N ILE A 371 2.47 14.32 17.52
CA ILE A 371 2.45 13.03 16.80
C ILE A 371 1.01 12.52 16.73
N LEU A 372 0.55 12.26 15.51
CA LEU A 372 -0.81 11.85 15.20
C LEU A 372 -0.77 10.44 14.61
N LEU A 373 -1.42 9.47 15.25
CA LEU A 373 -1.28 8.06 14.87
C LEU A 373 -2.61 7.44 14.43
N GLY A 374 -2.71 7.08 13.15
CA GLY A 374 -3.78 6.25 12.60
C GLY A 374 -3.34 4.79 12.52
N LEU A 375 -4.13 3.88 13.11
CA LEU A 375 -3.83 2.44 13.13
C LEU A 375 -4.90 1.68 12.35
N PHE A 376 -4.49 0.92 11.34
CA PHE A 376 -5.39 0.12 10.51
C PHE A 376 -6.14 -0.92 11.35
N GLN A 377 -7.45 -1.12 11.16
CA GLN A 377 -8.24 -2.04 12.00
C GLN A 377 -8.71 -3.25 11.20
N ASN A 378 -7.94 -4.34 11.21
CA ASN A 378 -8.29 -5.61 10.54
C ASN A 378 -9.08 -6.59 11.40
N GLY A 379 -9.27 -6.29 12.69
CA GLY A 379 -10.07 -7.10 13.60
C GLY A 379 -9.40 -8.38 14.10
N VAL A 380 -8.10 -8.56 13.83
CA VAL A 380 -7.35 -9.76 14.19
C VAL A 380 -6.25 -9.41 15.21
N GLU A 381 -6.20 -10.17 16.31
CA GLU A 381 -5.10 -10.16 17.26
C GLU A 381 -3.97 -11.03 16.69
N ALA A 382 -3.37 -10.55 15.60
CA ALA A 382 -2.36 -11.25 14.81
C ALA A 382 -1.08 -11.54 15.60
N VAL A 383 -0.31 -12.54 15.14
CA VAL A 383 1.06 -12.74 15.56
C VAL A 383 1.87 -11.47 15.25
N GLY A 384 2.56 -10.94 16.26
CA GLY A 384 3.36 -9.73 16.15
C GLY A 384 2.56 -8.43 16.14
N LEU A 385 1.28 -8.44 16.55
CA LEU A 385 0.50 -7.22 16.77
C LEU A 385 1.07 -6.43 17.95
N THR A 386 1.43 -5.17 17.70
CA THR A 386 1.84 -4.23 18.75
C THR A 386 0.65 -3.81 19.59
N THR A 387 0.83 -3.78 20.91
CA THR A 387 -0.22 -3.40 21.85
C THR A 387 -0.52 -1.90 21.80
N ILE A 388 -1.74 -1.53 22.21
CA ILE A 388 -2.14 -0.12 22.32
C ILE A 388 -1.27 0.66 23.32
N ASP A 389 -0.74 -0.01 24.35
CA ASP A 389 0.08 0.65 25.36
C ASP A 389 1.47 0.99 24.81
N GLU A 390 2.08 0.08 24.04
CA GLU A 390 3.33 0.35 23.31
C GLU A 390 3.17 1.48 22.27
N TRP A 391 2.02 1.57 21.60
CA TRP A 391 1.71 2.71 20.73
C TRP A 391 1.54 4.01 21.52
N ARG A 392 0.98 3.95 22.73
CA ARG A 392 0.84 5.12 23.60
C ARG A 392 2.20 5.62 24.08
N ASP A 393 3.11 4.72 24.40
CA ASP A 393 4.48 5.06 24.79
C ASP A 393 5.23 5.73 23.65
N LEU A 394 5.04 5.26 22.42
CA LEU A 394 5.60 5.92 21.23
C LEU A 394 5.01 7.32 21.03
N LEU A 395 3.69 7.48 21.19
CA LEU A 395 3.03 8.80 21.16
C LEU A 395 3.57 9.76 22.24
N GLY A 396 4.09 9.23 23.34
CA GLY A 396 4.76 10.00 24.40
C GLY A 396 6.05 10.69 23.98
N ARG A 397 6.64 10.33 22.83
CA ARG A 397 7.82 11.01 22.25
C ARG A 397 7.52 12.40 21.70
N ALA A 398 6.24 12.72 21.50
CA ALA A 398 5.85 14.05 21.08
C ALA A 398 6.19 15.06 22.19
N HIS A 399 6.91 16.13 21.85
CA HIS A 399 7.31 17.16 22.80
C HIS A 399 6.10 17.86 23.47
N ARG A 400 4.96 17.98 22.78
CA ARG A 400 3.74 18.59 23.33
C ARG A 400 2.56 17.63 23.41
N LYS A 401 2.26 16.89 22.33
CA LYS A 401 1.04 16.07 22.28
C LYS A 401 1.09 14.91 21.29
N GLY A 402 1.04 13.70 21.82
CA GLY A 402 0.70 12.50 21.05
C GLY A 402 -0.80 12.20 21.10
N ARG A 403 -1.43 11.84 19.98
CA ARG A 403 -2.81 11.31 19.98
C ARG A 403 -3.07 10.30 18.87
N PHE A 404 -3.97 9.37 19.15
CA PHE A 404 -4.56 8.54 18.10
C PHE A 404 -5.55 9.34 17.25
N LEU A 405 -5.52 9.16 15.94
CA LEU A 405 -6.42 9.80 14.99
C LEU A 405 -7.70 8.98 14.84
N GLY A 406 -8.83 9.40 15.42
CA GLY A 406 -10.14 8.77 15.16
C GLY A 406 -10.30 7.31 15.61
N LEU A 407 -9.34 6.76 16.36
CA LEU A 407 -9.32 5.39 16.88
C LEU A 407 -9.91 5.31 18.29
N ARG A 408 -10.69 4.27 18.56
CA ARG A 408 -11.12 3.88 19.91
C ARG A 408 -10.21 2.77 20.40
N THR A 409 -9.22 3.15 21.19
CA THR A 409 -8.19 2.26 21.73
C THR A 409 -8.73 1.03 22.44
N ARG A 410 -9.83 1.14 23.21
CA ARG A 410 -10.47 0.00 23.89
C ARG A 410 -11.05 -1.06 22.96
N ALA A 411 -11.26 -0.74 21.69
CA ALA A 411 -11.81 -1.65 20.70
C ALA A 411 -10.75 -2.15 19.70
N HIS A 412 -9.49 -1.71 19.82
CA HIS A 412 -8.39 -2.19 18.99
C HIS A 412 -8.15 -3.70 19.17
N PRO A 413 -7.82 -4.47 18.11
CA PRO A 413 -7.71 -4.10 16.69
C PRO A 413 -9.05 -4.17 15.91
N ARG A 414 -10.19 -4.21 16.61
CA ARG A 414 -11.55 -4.47 16.09
C ARG A 414 -12.42 -3.23 15.91
N ASP A 415 -11.85 -2.03 15.91
CA ASP A 415 -12.59 -0.77 15.75
C ASP A 415 -12.86 -0.45 14.28
N LEU A 416 -13.64 -1.28 13.58
CA LEU A 416 -13.90 -1.15 12.14
C LEU A 416 -14.53 0.20 11.75
N ALA A 417 -15.25 0.85 12.66
CA ALA A 417 -15.78 2.19 12.42
C ALA A 417 -14.69 3.28 12.33
N HIS A 418 -13.43 2.93 12.57
CA HIS A 418 -12.27 3.79 12.37
C HIS A 418 -12.12 4.23 10.90
N PHE A 419 -12.47 3.37 9.93
CA PHE A 419 -12.40 3.69 8.49
C PHE A 419 -13.23 4.92 8.09
N VAL A 420 -14.32 5.19 8.80
CA VAL A 420 -15.16 6.37 8.56
C VAL A 420 -14.67 7.60 9.35
N ARG A 421 -13.97 7.39 10.47
CA ARG A 421 -13.60 8.47 11.40
C ARG A 421 -12.21 9.05 11.18
N TYR A 422 -11.28 8.28 10.60
CA TYR A 422 -9.88 8.71 10.50
C TYR A 422 -9.73 9.95 9.59
N GLY A 423 -10.31 9.94 8.39
CA GLY A 423 -10.26 11.07 7.46
C GLY A 423 -10.91 12.32 8.05
N ALA A 424 -12.08 12.17 8.67
CA ALA A 424 -12.74 13.26 9.38
C ALA A 424 -11.90 13.81 10.55
N ALA A 425 -11.17 12.96 11.28
CA ALA A 425 -10.28 13.40 12.36
C ALA A 425 -9.10 14.22 11.81
N LEU A 426 -8.51 13.78 10.70
CA LEU A 426 -7.40 14.47 10.03
C LEU A 426 -7.84 15.83 9.45
N ARG A 427 -9.00 15.90 8.79
CA ARG A 427 -9.56 17.16 8.23
C ARG A 427 -10.07 18.16 9.28
N ARG A 428 -10.23 17.74 10.53
CA ARG A 428 -10.60 18.62 11.66
C ARG A 428 -9.39 19.25 12.33
N LEU A 429 -8.17 18.84 11.97
CA LEU A 429 -6.97 19.47 12.50
C LEU A 429 -6.92 20.94 12.11
N ARG A 430 -6.33 21.76 12.98
CA ARG A 430 -6.12 23.19 12.76
C ARG A 430 -4.69 23.56 13.16
N PRO A 431 -4.12 24.63 12.57
CA PRO A 431 -4.64 25.40 11.44
C PRO A 431 -4.66 24.58 10.14
N HIS A 432 -5.38 25.08 9.12
CA HIS A 432 -5.25 24.60 7.75
C HIS A 432 -4.33 25.54 6.97
N HIS A 433 -3.49 24.97 6.12
CA HIS A 433 -2.59 25.69 5.23
C HIS A 433 -3.11 25.57 3.78
N PRO A 434 -2.89 26.60 2.94
CA PRO A 434 -3.04 26.44 1.50
C PRO A 434 -2.21 25.26 0.99
N LEU A 435 -2.69 24.59 -0.06
CA LEU A 435 -1.89 23.55 -0.70
C LEU A 435 -0.61 24.20 -1.27
N PRO A 436 0.57 23.62 -1.02
CA PRO A 436 1.82 24.16 -1.55
C PRO A 436 1.91 23.94 -3.06
N GLU A 437 2.66 24.82 -3.73
CA GLU A 437 3.13 24.54 -5.10
C GLU A 437 3.90 23.21 -5.12
N PRO A 438 3.65 22.32 -6.11
CA PRO A 438 4.28 21.01 -6.19
C PRO A 438 5.81 21.06 -6.07
N LEU A 439 6.39 20.01 -5.48
CA LEU A 439 7.82 19.72 -5.60
C LEU A 439 8.16 19.46 -7.07
N THR A 440 9.29 19.96 -7.52
CA THR A 440 9.86 19.59 -8.82
C THR A 440 10.72 18.33 -8.70
N LEU A 441 11.06 17.70 -9.83
CA LEU A 441 12.05 16.62 -9.83
C LEU A 441 13.45 17.12 -9.45
N GLU A 442 13.77 18.38 -9.79
CA GLU A 442 15.02 19.04 -9.40
C GLU A 442 15.08 19.26 -7.89
N ASP A 443 13.99 19.72 -7.26
CA ASP A 443 13.90 19.82 -5.80
C ASP A 443 14.16 18.48 -5.09
N LEU A 444 13.68 17.39 -5.68
CA LEU A 444 13.89 16.04 -5.18
C LEU A 444 15.35 15.62 -5.36
N ASP A 445 15.95 15.88 -6.52
CA ASP A 445 17.34 15.56 -6.81
C ASP A 445 18.28 16.32 -5.87
N ASP A 446 18.07 17.63 -5.71
CA ASP A 446 18.82 18.47 -4.78
C ASP A 446 18.72 17.93 -3.33
N PHE A 447 17.54 17.48 -2.90
CA PHE A 447 17.35 16.91 -1.57
C PHE A 447 18.11 15.59 -1.41
N LEU A 448 18.04 14.71 -2.41
CA LEU A 448 18.72 13.41 -2.39
C LEU A 448 20.25 13.57 -2.39
N GLU A 449 20.77 14.52 -3.17
CA GLU A 449 22.19 14.85 -3.20
C GLU A 449 22.67 15.36 -1.83
N ARG A 450 21.98 16.34 -1.23
CA ARG A 450 22.32 16.83 0.12
C ARG A 450 22.26 15.72 1.17
N ALA A 451 21.22 14.89 1.12
CA ALA A 451 21.06 13.80 2.08
C ALA A 451 22.22 12.79 1.98
N ARG A 452 22.66 12.48 0.76
CA ARG A 452 23.81 11.58 0.51
C ARG A 452 25.14 12.19 0.94
N GLU A 453 25.33 13.48 0.75
CA GLU A 453 26.52 14.21 1.21
C GLU A 453 26.62 14.25 2.74
N GLU A 454 25.48 14.36 3.43
CA GLU A 454 25.40 14.35 4.89
C GLU A 454 25.66 12.94 5.45
N ASP A 455 25.02 11.92 4.88
CA ASP A 455 25.17 10.51 5.26
C ASP A 455 24.68 9.60 4.12
N GLU A 456 25.60 8.87 3.49
CA GLU A 456 25.29 7.98 2.35
C GLU A 456 24.30 6.87 2.73
N ASP A 457 24.29 6.46 4.00
CA ASP A 457 23.43 5.39 4.52
C ASP A 457 22.21 5.94 5.31
N ARG A 458 21.91 7.23 5.19
CA ARG A 458 20.83 7.91 5.95
C ARG A 458 19.46 7.24 5.83
N TYR A 459 19.17 6.68 4.65
CA TYR A 459 17.92 5.99 4.36
C TYR A 459 18.20 4.55 3.93
N PRO A 460 18.52 3.66 4.89
CA PRO A 460 18.94 2.31 4.58
C PRO A 460 17.84 1.56 3.82
N GLY A 461 18.26 0.84 2.79
CA GLY A 461 17.36 0.06 1.95
C GLY A 461 16.45 0.89 1.04
N VAL A 462 16.79 2.16 0.75
CA VAL A 462 16.11 2.98 -0.27
C VAL A 462 17.14 3.58 -1.23
N ARG A 463 16.97 3.37 -2.54
CA ARG A 463 17.92 3.81 -3.57
C ARG A 463 17.20 4.45 -4.76
N PHE A 464 17.66 5.63 -5.16
CA PHE A 464 17.20 6.29 -6.39
C PHE A 464 18.24 6.08 -7.50
N GLU A 465 17.81 5.56 -8.63
CA GLU A 465 18.70 5.20 -9.72
C GLU A 465 18.14 5.65 -11.07
N THR A 466 19.01 6.03 -12.00
CA THR A 466 18.64 6.34 -13.39
C THR A 466 18.93 5.12 -14.26
N LEU A 467 17.90 4.56 -14.89
CA LEU A 467 18.01 3.39 -15.76
C LEU A 467 18.20 3.77 -17.23
N HIS A 468 17.53 4.82 -17.67
CA HIS A 468 17.57 5.25 -19.07
C HIS A 468 17.48 6.77 -19.20
N GLU A 469 18.41 7.33 -19.98
CA GLU A 469 18.32 8.69 -20.49
C GLU A 469 18.24 8.68 -22.03
N PRO A 470 17.37 9.49 -22.64
CA PRO A 470 17.33 9.67 -24.08
C PRO A 470 18.67 10.21 -24.60
N VAL A 471 19.21 9.56 -25.63
CA VAL A 471 20.42 10.02 -26.31
C VAL A 471 20.12 11.36 -27.00
N GLY A 472 20.60 12.47 -26.43
CA GLY A 472 20.45 13.81 -27.01
C GLY A 472 20.26 14.98 -26.03
N SER A 473 20.11 14.73 -24.73
CA SER A 473 19.96 15.82 -23.73
C SER A 473 21.28 16.32 -23.12
N GLY A 474 22.42 15.93 -23.70
CA GLY A 474 23.72 16.53 -23.38
C GLY A 474 23.71 18.00 -23.74
N SER A 475 23.71 18.87 -22.71
CA SER A 475 23.99 20.29 -22.91
C SER A 475 25.32 20.38 -23.65
N ARG A 476 25.31 21.10 -24.78
CA ARG A 476 26.55 21.64 -25.33
C ARG A 476 27.07 22.62 -24.28
N ARG A 477 27.93 22.16 -23.37
CA ARG A 477 28.84 23.05 -22.66
C ARG A 477 29.69 23.74 -23.74
N ARG A 478 29.44 25.04 -23.93
CA ARG A 478 30.41 25.98 -24.48
C ARG A 478 30.65 27.04 -23.42
#